data_AF-A0A1Y5K8D1-F1
#
_entry.id   AF-A0A1Y5K8D1-F1
#
_cell.length_a   1.000
_cell.length_b   1.000
_cell.length_c   1.000
_cell.angle_alpha   90.00
_cell.angle_beta   90.00
_cell.angle_gamma   90.00
#
_symmetry.space_group_name_H-M   'P 1'
#
loop_
_entity.id
_entity.type
_entity.pdbx_description
1 polymer ?
#
loop_
_entity_poly.entity_id
_entity_poly.type
_entity_poly.pdbx_seq_one_letter_code
_entity_poly.pdbx_strand_id
1 'polypeptide(L)'
;MSDTHTSFKKVVVNSLLDEFGGQSITHDSVLVVKTSTMENGSILNEDGTEATKAEAATAFYIIDAANLDVVNEGKALLVSAVKKDAQVLKSSLKFSDGAYTNESLTALESKNIQLI
;
A
#
# COMPACT_ATOMS: atom_id res chain seq x y z
N MET A 1 2.20 20.46 -26.72
CA MET A 1 1.54 19.20 -26.31
C MET A 1 1.82 19.04 -24.83
N SER A 2 0.79 18.99 -23.99
CA SER A 2 0.95 18.88 -22.54
C SER A 2 1.40 17.46 -22.23
N ASP A 3 2.67 17.28 -21.84
CA ASP A 3 3.16 16.03 -21.27
C ASP A 3 2.34 15.77 -20.00
N THR A 4 1.32 14.93 -20.13
CA THR A 4 0.55 14.45 -18.99
C THR A 4 1.36 13.29 -18.41
N HIS A 5 2.51 13.62 -17.82
CA HIS A 5 3.24 12.71 -16.96
C HIS A 5 2.42 12.60 -15.67
N THR A 6 1.33 11.83 -15.72
CA THR A 6 0.70 11.32 -14.52
C THR A 6 1.71 10.37 -13.90
N SER A 7 2.64 10.92 -13.11
CA SER A 7 3.58 10.15 -12.32
C SER A 7 2.76 9.38 -11.28
N PHE A 8 2.29 8.20 -11.67
CA PHE A 8 1.70 7.25 -10.74
C PHE A 8 2.75 6.96 -9.66
N LYS A 9 2.47 7.36 -8.42
CA LYS A 9 3.38 7.15 -7.29
C LYS A 9 3.58 5.65 -7.14
N LYS A 10 4.78 5.15 -7.45
CA LYS A 10 5.11 3.74 -7.29
C LYS A 10 5.17 3.42 -5.80
N VAL A 11 4.35 2.45 -5.37
CA VAL A 11 4.37 1.92 -4.00
C VAL A 11 5.21 0.67 -3.98
N VAL A 12 4.90 -0.28 -4.87
CA VAL A 12 5.65 -1.52 -5.03
C VAL A 12 6.77 -1.34 -6.05
N VAL A 13 7.99 -1.76 -5.69
CA VAL A 13 9.12 -1.81 -6.62
C VAL A 13 9.29 -3.24 -7.07
N ASN A 14 9.05 -3.47 -8.36
CA ASN A 14 9.33 -4.74 -8.98
C ASN A 14 10.84 -4.81 -9.26
N SER A 15 11.63 -5.26 -8.28
CA SER A 15 13.06 -5.49 -8.45
C SER A 15 13.25 -6.72 -9.34
N LEU A 16 13.31 -6.55 -10.67
CA LEU A 16 13.71 -7.58 -11.65
C LEU A 16 13.42 -9.03 -11.20
N LEU A 17 12.13 -9.36 -11.03
CA LEU A 17 11.68 -10.69 -10.60
C LEU A 17 12.04 -11.83 -11.58
N ASP A 18 12.63 -11.50 -12.74
CA ASP A 18 12.79 -12.40 -13.88
C ASP A 18 14.16 -13.09 -14.00
N GLU A 19 15.21 -12.71 -13.26
CA GLU A 19 16.52 -13.31 -13.54
C GLU A 19 16.80 -14.62 -12.78
N PHE A 20 16.14 -14.90 -11.64
CA PHE A 20 16.48 -16.09 -10.83
C PHE A 20 15.34 -16.84 -10.12
N GLY A 21 14.07 -16.60 -10.47
CA GLY A 21 12.95 -17.46 -10.04
C GLY A 21 12.66 -17.45 -8.53
N GLY A 22 11.55 -16.81 -8.16
CA GLY A 22 10.85 -17.14 -6.91
C GLY A 22 10.65 -15.99 -5.95
N GLN A 23 9.65 -15.15 -6.24
CA GLN A 23 8.75 -14.53 -5.26
C GLN A 23 7.64 -13.81 -6.04
N SER A 24 6.55 -14.52 -6.33
CA SER A 24 5.38 -13.87 -6.93
C SER A 24 4.77 -12.93 -5.91
N ILE A 25 4.91 -11.62 -6.12
CA ILE A 25 4.22 -10.59 -5.33
C ILE A 25 2.75 -10.96 -5.30
N THR A 26 2.21 -11.11 -4.09
CA THR A 26 0.81 -11.49 -3.92
C THR A 26 0.01 -10.26 -3.52
N HIS A 27 -0.88 -9.83 -4.40
CA HIS A 27 -1.91 -8.85 -4.10
C HIS A 27 -3.22 -9.55 -3.69
N ASP A 28 -4.03 -8.85 -2.90
CA ASP A 28 -5.41 -9.21 -2.59
C ASP A 28 -6.35 -8.10 -3.07
N SER A 29 -7.63 -8.43 -3.26
CA SER A 29 -8.67 -7.43 -3.52
C SER A 29 -9.36 -7.10 -2.20
N VAL A 30 -9.09 -5.91 -1.66
CA VAL A 30 -9.63 -5.45 -0.37
C VAL A 30 -10.77 -4.48 -0.62
N LEU A 31 -11.92 -4.70 0.01
CA LEU A 31 -13.02 -3.75 -0.01
C LEU A 31 -12.72 -2.63 0.98
N VAL A 32 -12.62 -1.39 0.48
CA VAL A 32 -12.35 -0.22 1.30
C VAL A 32 -13.42 0.84 1.06
N VAL A 33 -13.69 1.67 2.07
CA VAL A 33 -14.45 2.91 1.91
C VAL A 33 -13.43 4.04 1.86
N LYS A 34 -13.36 4.74 0.72
CA LYS A 34 -12.37 5.81 0.56
C LYS A 34 -12.60 6.93 1.58
N THR A 35 -11.61 7.20 2.42
CA THR A 35 -11.56 8.36 3.31
C THR A 35 -10.80 9.50 2.64
N SER A 36 -10.81 10.69 3.25
CA SER A 36 -10.02 11.84 2.79
C SER A 36 -8.52 11.63 2.91
N THR A 37 -8.11 10.73 3.80
CA THR A 37 -6.71 10.39 4.04
C THR A 37 -6.24 9.24 3.17
N MET A 38 -7.14 8.42 2.62
CA MET A 38 -6.76 7.22 1.87
C MET A 38 -6.32 7.52 0.43
N GLU A 39 -5.07 7.17 0.13
CA GLU A 39 -4.43 7.27 -1.19
C GLU A 39 -3.62 6.01 -1.51
N ASN A 40 -2.99 5.97 -2.69
CA ASN A 40 -2.03 4.93 -3.01
C ASN A 40 -0.86 4.88 -1.99
N GLY A 41 -0.55 3.70 -1.45
CA GLY A 41 0.46 3.51 -0.40
C GLY A 41 -0.05 3.64 1.03
N SER A 42 -1.35 3.83 1.21
CA SER A 42 -1.97 3.80 2.55
C SER A 42 -1.88 2.41 3.16
N ILE A 43 -1.56 2.37 4.44
CA ILE A 43 -1.45 1.15 5.24
C ILE A 43 -2.84 0.83 5.81
N LEU A 44 -3.28 -0.42 5.66
CA LEU A 44 -4.59 -0.87 6.12
C LEU A 44 -4.47 -1.96 7.19
N ASN A 45 -5.47 -2.01 8.07
CA ASN A 45 -5.72 -3.14 8.97
C ASN A 45 -6.36 -4.32 8.20
N GLU A 46 -6.48 -5.47 8.86
CA GLU A 46 -7.05 -6.69 8.27
C GLU A 46 -8.51 -6.52 7.78
N ASP A 47 -9.26 -5.61 8.40
CA ASP A 47 -10.64 -5.29 8.06
C ASP A 47 -10.80 -4.31 6.87
N GLY A 48 -9.69 -3.85 6.28
CA GLY A 48 -9.70 -2.89 5.18
C GLY A 48 -9.86 -1.43 5.61
N THR A 49 -9.76 -1.13 6.91
CA THR A 49 -9.69 0.25 7.41
C THR A 49 -8.27 0.79 7.34
N GLU A 50 -8.11 2.11 7.17
CA GLU A 50 -6.79 2.74 7.16
C GLU A 50 -6.21 2.78 8.57
N ALA A 51 -5.03 2.18 8.74
CA ALA A 51 -4.37 2.08 10.04
C ALA A 51 -3.85 3.45 10.50
N THR A 52 -3.87 3.67 11.81
CA THR A 52 -3.15 4.76 12.47
C THR A 52 -1.72 4.31 12.84
N LYS A 53 -0.84 5.26 13.15
CA LYS A 53 0.52 4.94 13.66
C LYS A 53 0.51 4.04 14.90
N ALA A 54 -0.49 4.20 15.77
CA ALA A 54 -0.63 3.37 16.97
C ALA A 54 -0.92 1.89 16.66
N GLU A 55 -1.48 1.61 15.48
CA GLU A 55 -1.86 0.28 14.99
C GLU A 55 -0.81 -0.33 14.06
N ALA A 56 0.35 0.31 13.91
CA ALA A 56 1.41 -0.10 13.00
C ALA A 56 1.81 -1.57 13.14
N ALA A 57 1.88 -2.08 14.37
CA ALA A 57 2.26 -3.47 14.62
C ALA A 57 1.24 -4.50 14.08
N THR A 58 -0.03 -4.10 13.95
CA THR A 58 -1.14 -4.93 13.47
C THR A 58 -1.57 -4.62 12.04
N ALA A 59 -0.94 -3.62 11.41
CA ALA A 59 -1.16 -3.30 10.01
C ALA A 59 -0.95 -4.52 9.10
N PHE A 60 -1.85 -4.70 8.13
CA PHE A 60 -1.99 -5.97 7.43
C PHE A 60 -1.84 -5.87 5.91
N TYR A 61 -2.27 -4.77 5.31
CA TYR A 61 -2.18 -4.56 3.86
C TYR A 61 -1.57 -3.19 3.53
N ILE A 62 -1.08 -3.03 2.29
CA ILE A 62 -0.65 -1.74 1.74
C ILE A 62 -1.36 -1.55 0.40
N ILE A 63 -2.06 -0.42 0.21
CA ILE A 63 -2.74 -0.13 -1.05
C ILE A 63 -1.73 0.04 -2.19
N ASP A 64 -1.95 -0.69 -3.28
CA ASP A 64 -1.23 -0.54 -4.56
C ASP A 64 -2.24 -0.34 -5.69
N ALA A 65 -2.94 0.79 -5.61
CA ALA A 65 -4.02 1.16 -6.51
C ALA A 65 -3.89 2.65 -6.86
N ALA A 66 -3.09 2.94 -7.88
CA ALA A 66 -2.82 4.33 -8.29
C ALA A 66 -4.06 5.09 -8.81
N ASN A 67 -5.14 4.37 -9.13
CA ASN A 67 -6.43 4.95 -9.49
C ASN A 67 -7.29 5.31 -8.27
N LEU A 68 -6.90 4.93 -7.04
CA LEU A 68 -7.66 5.26 -5.84
C LEU A 68 -7.75 6.77 -5.66
N ASP A 69 -6.70 7.51 -6.01
CA ASP A 69 -6.59 8.96 -5.79
C ASP A 69 -7.68 9.75 -6.52
N VAL A 70 -8.19 9.25 -7.65
CA VAL A 70 -9.26 9.90 -8.44
C VAL A 70 -10.68 9.50 -8.02
N VAL A 71 -10.83 8.56 -7.10
CA VAL A 71 -12.14 8.13 -6.59
C VAL A 71 -12.65 9.15 -5.57
N ASN A 72 -13.97 9.38 -5.53
CA ASN A 72 -14.56 10.27 -4.54
C ASN A 72 -14.60 9.62 -3.15
N GLU A 73 -14.42 10.43 -2.10
CA GLU A 73 -14.58 10.03 -0.71
C GLU A 73 -15.98 9.44 -0.42
N GLY A 74 -16.05 8.55 0.56
CA GLY A 74 -17.28 7.88 0.99
C GLY A 74 -17.78 6.78 0.05
N LYS A 75 -17.05 6.47 -1.02
CA LYS A 75 -17.38 5.35 -1.92
C LYS A 75 -16.66 4.08 -1.50
N ALA A 76 -17.42 2.98 -1.49
CA ALA A 76 -16.87 1.64 -1.34
C ALA A 76 -16.35 1.13 -2.68
N LEU A 77 -15.15 0.57 -2.69
CA LEU A 77 -14.53 -0.01 -3.88
C LEU A 77 -13.56 -1.13 -3.52
N LEU A 78 -13.36 -2.06 -4.44
CA LEU A 78 -12.30 -3.06 -4.33
C LEU A 78 -10.99 -2.44 -4.83
N VAL A 79 -9.99 -2.41 -3.97
CA VAL A 79 -8.63 -1.97 -4.31
C VAL A 79 -7.67 -3.14 -4.30
N SER A 80 -6.67 -3.08 -5.18
CA SER A 80 -5.52 -3.98 -5.10
C SER A 80 -4.65 -3.56 -3.92
N ALA A 81 -4.36 -4.50 -3.03
CA ALA A 81 -3.49 -4.26 -1.90
C ALA A 81 -2.44 -5.38 -1.78
N VAL A 82 -1.22 -4.99 -1.42
CA VAL A 82 -0.10 -5.91 -1.20
C VAL A 82 -0.41 -6.77 0.03
N LYS A 83 -0.36 -8.09 -0.16
CA LYS A 83 -0.60 -9.07 0.90
C LYS A 83 0.70 -9.65 1.44
N LYS A 84 1.64 -10.05 0.58
CA LYS A 84 2.91 -10.68 0.97
C LYS A 84 3.93 -10.66 -0.16
N ASP A 85 5.18 -10.95 0.20
CA ASP A 85 6.31 -11.17 -0.72
C ASP A 85 6.58 -9.98 -1.65
N ALA A 86 6.76 -8.78 -1.07
CA ALA A 86 6.85 -7.53 -1.82
C ALA A 86 7.92 -6.57 -1.29
N GLN A 87 8.48 -5.76 -2.18
CA GLN A 87 9.32 -4.62 -1.81
C GLN A 87 8.54 -3.32 -1.98
N VAL A 88 8.50 -2.51 -0.93
CA VAL A 88 7.69 -1.29 -0.87
C VAL A 88 8.54 -0.08 -0.53
N LEU A 89 8.38 1.00 -1.30
CA LEU A 89 9.05 2.27 -1.06
C LEU A 89 8.55 2.91 0.25
N LYS A 90 9.45 3.11 1.22
CA LYS A 90 9.12 3.76 2.51
C LYS A 90 8.52 5.15 2.33
N SER A 91 9.03 5.92 1.37
CA SER A 91 8.55 7.28 1.07
C SER A 91 7.13 7.31 0.48
N SER A 92 6.63 6.16 0.03
CA SER A 92 5.26 6.02 -0.47
C SER A 92 4.26 5.64 0.61
N LEU A 93 4.72 5.21 1.79
CA LEU A 93 3.88 4.73 2.87
C LEU A 93 3.31 5.83 3.74
N LYS A 94 2.06 5.62 4.19
CA LYS A 94 1.40 6.49 5.15
C LYS A 94 0.33 5.76 5.97
N PHE A 95 0.08 6.34 7.13
CA PHE A 95 -1.05 6.06 8.00
C PHE A 95 -2.12 7.13 7.85
N SER A 96 -3.31 6.88 8.38
CA SER A 96 -4.41 7.84 8.40
C SER A 96 -4.07 9.13 9.16
N ASP A 97 -3.15 9.07 10.13
CA ASP A 97 -2.69 10.18 10.97
C ASP A 97 -1.32 10.74 10.55
N GLY A 98 -0.77 10.34 9.40
CA GLY A 98 0.40 10.97 8.80
C GLY A 98 1.32 10.04 8.03
N ALA A 99 2.42 10.58 7.52
CA ALA A 99 3.43 9.80 6.81
C ALA A 99 4.08 8.74 7.72
N TYR A 100 4.46 7.60 7.13
CA TYR A 100 5.31 6.60 7.78
C TYR A 100 6.67 7.22 8.12
N THR A 101 7.18 6.95 9.31
CA THR A 101 8.52 7.37 9.75
C THR A 101 9.39 6.17 10.07
N ASN A 102 9.07 5.47 11.16
CA ASN A 102 9.90 4.44 11.75
C ASN A 102 9.09 3.49 12.63
N GLU A 103 7.77 3.45 12.43
CA GLU A 103 6.86 2.56 13.13
C GLU A 103 7.23 1.10 12.81
N SER A 104 7.14 0.20 13.80
CA SER A 104 7.38 -1.22 13.55
C SER A 104 6.17 -1.85 12.88
N LEU A 105 6.36 -2.36 11.67
CA LEU A 105 5.32 -3.01 10.87
C LEU A 105 5.38 -4.53 11.00
N THR A 106 5.41 -5.04 12.24
CA THR A 106 5.70 -6.45 12.54
C THR A 106 4.82 -7.43 11.76
N ALA A 107 3.52 -7.15 11.62
CA ALA A 107 2.61 -7.98 10.85
C ALA A 107 2.93 -7.99 9.34
N LEU A 108 3.36 -6.87 8.75
CA LEU A 108 3.80 -6.81 7.35
C LEU A 108 5.15 -7.52 7.15
N GLU A 109 6.09 -7.34 8.07
CA GLU A 109 7.40 -8.02 8.08
C GLU A 109 7.22 -9.55 8.11
N SER A 110 6.28 -10.05 8.91
CA SER A 110 5.96 -11.49 8.98
C SER A 110 5.46 -12.08 7.65
N LYS A 111 5.01 -11.22 6.74
CA LYS A 111 4.55 -11.57 5.39
C LYS A 111 5.60 -11.33 4.32
N ASN A 112 6.86 -11.15 4.72
CA ASN A 112 7.96 -10.89 3.81
C ASN A 112 7.72 -9.63 2.94
N ILE A 113 7.12 -8.61 3.55
CA ILE A 113 7.06 -7.27 2.95
C ILE A 113 8.27 -6.50 3.45
N GLN A 114 9.15 -6.13 2.51
CA GLN A 114 10.40 -5.45 2.78
C GLN A 114 10.27 -3.98 2.41
N LEU A 115 10.63 -3.12 3.36
CA LEU A 115 10.62 -1.68 3.14
C LEU A 115 11.98 -1.21 2.61
N ILE A 116 11.98 -0.57 1.45
CA ILE A 116 13.19 -0.02 0.80
C ILE A 116 13.20 1.51 0.81
#